data_AF-A0A7R9MPI1-F1
#
_entry.id   AF-A0A7R9MPI1-F1
#
_cell.length_a   1.000
_cell.length_b   1.000
_cell.length_c   1.000
_cell.angle_alpha   90.00
_cell.angle_beta   90.00
_cell.angle_gamma   90.00
#
_symmetry.space_group_name_H-M   'P 1'
#
loop_
_entity.id
_entity.type
_entity.pdbx_description
1 polymer ?
#
loop_
_entity_poly.entity_id
_entity_poly.type
_entity_poly.pdbx_seq_one_letter_code
_entity_poly.pdbx_strand_id
1 'polypeptide(L)'
;MSEKNLIIIFFLIQSISYVLCGCELKEADDCGMKGSFFGNRDVLVPTNEAEMDKHCGLIRESLKCLNDFTGNCLKGFVQTTIKMAVGNADKHLMKRCDNSEDRKEFLKHVKCLTDKSKMEPMHICAEKNSVMMEKLVDVALEDRIPSGCCIFHSFQECIRKNMKEQCGDEAKDYWDEVINEIVSRGFNFVHLF
;
A
#
# COMPACT_ATOMS: atom_id res chain seq x y z
N MET A 1 49.23 -9.44 20.52
CA MET A 1 47.92 -8.79 20.36
C MET A 1 47.08 -9.19 21.57
N SER A 2 46.78 -8.24 22.46
CA SER A 2 46.25 -8.52 23.82
C SER A 2 44.79 -9.01 23.77
N GLU A 3 44.39 -9.94 24.64
CA GLU A 3 43.00 -10.43 24.81
C GLU A 3 41.98 -9.29 24.95
N LYS A 4 42.40 -8.15 25.53
CA LYS A 4 41.57 -6.94 25.66
C LYS A 4 41.16 -6.34 24.31
N ASN A 5 41.99 -6.48 23.28
CA ASN A 5 41.69 -5.97 21.93
C ASN A 5 40.65 -6.84 21.21
N LEU A 6 40.61 -8.15 21.50
CA LEU A 6 39.61 -9.06 20.92
C LEU A 6 38.20 -8.78 21.49
N ILE A 7 38.11 -8.50 22.79
CA ILE A 7 36.83 -8.17 23.44
C ILE A 7 36.25 -6.86 22.90
N ILE A 8 37.09 -5.83 22.71
CA ILE A 8 36.66 -4.54 22.14
C ILE A 8 36.18 -4.72 20.69
N ILE A 9 36.87 -5.53 19.88
CA ILE A 9 36.45 -5.84 18.51
C ILE A 9 35.12 -6.60 18.51
N PHE A 10 34.91 -7.54 19.45
CA PHE A 10 33.66 -8.28 19.56
C PHE A 10 32.47 -7.38 19.94
N PHE A 11 32.65 -6.46 20.90
CA PHE A 11 31.64 -5.46 21.25
C PHE A 11 31.37 -4.48 20.11
N LEU A 12 32.40 -4.07 19.37
CA LEU A 12 32.24 -3.22 18.18
C LEU A 12 31.47 -3.97 17.08
N ILE A 13 31.78 -5.22 16.79
CA ILE A 13 31.06 -6.03 15.79
C ILE A 13 29.61 -6.28 16.21
N GLN A 14 29.36 -6.51 17.51
CA GLN A 14 28.01 -6.66 18.04
C GLN A 14 27.23 -5.35 17.90
N SER A 15 27.84 -4.19 18.20
CA SER A 15 27.23 -2.87 17.97
C SER A 15 27.04 -2.53 16.48
N ILE A 16 27.96 -2.91 15.60
CA ILE A 16 27.84 -2.74 14.13
C ILE A 16 26.71 -3.63 13.58
N SER A 17 26.50 -4.81 14.18
CA SER A 17 25.38 -5.70 13.85
C SER A 17 24.03 -5.14 14.29
N TYR A 18 23.99 -4.35 15.38
CA TYR A 18 22.78 -3.63 15.81
C TYR A 18 22.49 -2.37 14.97
N VAL A 19 23.53 -1.71 14.45
CA VAL A 19 23.39 -0.51 13.59
C VAL A 19 22.97 -0.88 12.16
N LEU A 20 22.99 -2.15 11.78
CA LEU A 20 22.65 -2.67 10.45
C LEU A 20 21.19 -3.14 10.28
N CYS A 21 20.24 -2.61 11.05
CA CYS A 21 18.83 -2.82 10.77
C CYS A 21 17.97 -1.58 11.13
N GLY A 22 18.09 -0.52 10.33
CA GLY A 22 17.27 0.70 10.43
C GLY A 22 15.86 0.55 9.83
N CYS A 23 15.29 -0.66 9.84
CA CYS A 23 14.04 -0.99 9.19
C CYS A 23 12.91 -1.01 10.21
N GLU A 24 12.22 0.11 10.37
CA GLU A 24 11.04 0.20 11.23
C GLU A 24 9.77 -0.10 10.41
N LEU A 25 8.80 -0.83 10.97
CA LEU A 25 7.51 -1.07 10.31
C LEU A 25 6.80 0.25 9.95
N LYS A 26 7.01 1.27 10.78
CA LYS A 26 6.55 2.64 10.54
C LYS A 26 7.04 3.20 9.20
N GLU A 27 8.24 2.84 8.75
CA GLU A 27 8.77 3.27 7.45
C GLU A 27 7.94 2.68 6.31
N ALA A 28 7.57 1.39 6.40
CA ALA A 28 6.71 0.74 5.43
C ALA A 28 5.30 1.36 5.40
N ASP A 29 4.75 1.69 6.56
CA ASP A 29 3.45 2.37 6.69
C ASP A 29 3.51 3.77 6.07
N ASP A 30 4.53 4.56 6.40
CA ASP A 30 4.75 5.89 5.82
C ASP A 30 4.91 5.79 4.28
N CYS A 31 5.62 4.76 3.78
CA CYS A 31 5.73 4.53 2.34
C CYS A 31 4.35 4.23 1.70
N GLY A 32 3.56 3.33 2.29
CA GLY A 32 2.25 2.92 1.76
C GLY A 32 1.19 4.01 1.79
N MET A 33 1.23 4.88 2.80
CA MET A 33 0.22 5.93 3.02
C MET A 33 0.49 7.18 2.17
N LYS A 34 1.74 7.47 1.79
CA LYS A 34 2.12 8.64 0.98
C LYS A 34 1.41 8.70 -0.38
N GLY A 35 1.21 7.57 -1.05
CA GLY A 35 0.64 7.51 -2.40
C GLY A 35 -0.87 7.38 -2.45
N SER A 36 -1.54 7.19 -1.32
CA SER A 36 -2.97 6.89 -1.24
C SER A 36 -3.74 8.06 -0.66
N PHE A 37 -4.57 8.72 -1.49
CA PHE A 37 -5.53 9.71 -0.99
C PHE A 37 -6.58 9.08 -0.07
N PHE A 38 -6.80 7.75 -0.10
CA PHE A 38 -7.64 7.08 0.90
C PHE A 38 -6.97 7.03 2.28
N GLY A 39 -5.66 6.79 2.33
CA GLY A 39 -4.93 6.69 3.60
C GLY A 39 -4.59 8.05 4.22
N ASN A 40 -4.50 9.10 3.41
CA ASN A 40 -3.97 10.38 3.85
C ASN A 40 -4.95 11.53 3.61
N ARG A 41 -5.46 12.13 4.70
CA ARG A 41 -6.40 13.27 4.68
C ARG A 41 -5.78 14.57 4.14
N ASP A 42 -4.45 14.67 4.11
CA ASP A 42 -3.74 15.83 3.58
C ASP A 42 -3.52 15.74 2.07
N VAL A 43 -3.69 14.55 1.47
CA VAL A 43 -3.59 14.34 0.03
C VAL A 43 -4.95 14.64 -0.61
N LEU A 44 -4.97 15.64 -1.49
CA LEU A 44 -6.18 16.02 -2.21
C LEU A 44 -6.54 14.98 -3.27
N VAL A 45 -7.84 14.71 -3.42
CA VAL A 45 -8.37 13.97 -4.56
C VAL A 45 -8.16 14.82 -5.83
N PRO A 46 -7.45 14.31 -6.86
CA PRO A 46 -7.16 15.11 -8.05
C PRO A 46 -8.44 15.40 -8.85
N THR A 47 -8.60 16.64 -9.29
CA THR A 47 -9.77 17.14 -10.03
C THR A 47 -9.46 17.61 -11.44
N ASN A 48 -8.17 17.74 -11.75
CA ASN A 48 -7.66 18.25 -13.01
C ASN A 48 -6.28 17.64 -13.31
N GLU A 49 -5.78 17.87 -14.53
CA GLU A 49 -4.50 17.33 -15.01
C GLU A 49 -3.30 17.73 -14.15
N ALA A 50 -3.24 18.99 -13.70
CA ALA A 50 -2.12 19.46 -12.89
C ALA A 50 -2.08 18.83 -11.49
N GLU A 51 -3.24 18.60 -10.88
CA GLU A 51 -3.37 17.84 -9.63
C GLU A 51 -3.07 16.36 -9.84
N MET A 52 -3.45 15.81 -11.00
CA MET A 52 -3.15 14.42 -11.34
C MET A 52 -1.65 14.19 -11.50
N ASP A 53 -0.90 15.13 -12.09
CA ASP A 53 0.56 15.03 -12.18
C ASP A 53 1.22 15.01 -10.80
N LYS A 54 0.73 15.83 -9.85
CA LYS A 54 1.19 15.81 -8.46
C LYS A 54 0.87 14.48 -7.78
N HIS A 55 -0.36 14.00 -7.94
CA HIS A 55 -0.80 12.71 -7.41
C HIS A 55 0.06 11.55 -7.94
N CYS A 56 0.35 11.54 -9.24
CA CYS A 56 1.22 10.56 -9.85
C CYS A 56 2.68 10.66 -9.39
N GLY A 57 3.17 11.86 -9.08
CA GLY A 57 4.46 12.05 -8.40
C GLY A 57 4.51 11.34 -7.05
N LEU A 58 3.50 11.57 -6.20
CA LEU A 58 3.39 10.94 -4.87
C LEU A 58 3.29 9.41 -4.96
N ILE A 59 2.55 8.88 -5.93
CA ILE A 59 2.48 7.43 -6.14
C ILE A 59 3.86 6.87 -6.51
N ARG A 60 4.58 7.52 -7.45
CA ARG A 60 5.92 7.05 -7.86
C ARG A 60 6.90 7.07 -6.69
N GLU A 61 6.86 8.11 -5.86
CA GLU A 61 7.65 8.21 -4.64
C GLU A 61 7.30 7.10 -3.63
N SER A 62 6.01 6.85 -3.42
CA SER A 62 5.49 5.78 -2.56
C SER A 62 5.94 4.39 -3.03
N LEU A 63 5.80 4.08 -4.32
CA LEU A 63 6.23 2.81 -4.90
C LEU A 63 7.75 2.63 -4.84
N LYS A 64 8.51 3.70 -5.06
CA LYS A 64 9.97 3.67 -4.88
C LYS A 64 10.35 3.37 -3.43
N CYS A 65 9.73 4.06 -2.48
CA CYS A 65 9.93 3.86 -1.04
C CYS A 65 9.65 2.40 -0.64
N LEU A 66 8.51 1.84 -1.07
CA LEU A 66 8.15 0.45 -0.81
C LEU A 66 9.14 -0.55 -1.42
N ASN A 67 9.62 -0.29 -2.64
CA ASN A 67 10.62 -1.14 -3.29
C ASN A 67 11.97 -1.09 -2.57
N ASP A 68 12.42 0.10 -2.16
CA ASP A 68 13.68 0.29 -1.43
C ASP A 68 13.59 -0.40 -0.05
N PHE A 69 12.50 -0.19 0.71
CA PHE A 69 12.25 -0.88 1.97
C PHE A 69 12.23 -2.40 1.78
N THR A 70 11.48 -2.90 0.79
CA THR A 70 11.41 -4.34 0.52
C THR A 70 12.77 -4.93 0.13
N GLY A 71 13.58 -4.18 -0.61
CA GLY A 71 14.94 -4.58 -1.01
C GLY A 71 15.91 -4.66 0.16
N ASN A 72 15.84 -3.68 1.07
CA ASN A 72 16.81 -3.50 2.14
C ASN A 72 16.42 -4.23 3.44
N CYS A 73 15.13 -4.35 3.71
CA CYS A 73 14.60 -4.76 5.02
C CYS A 73 13.98 -6.15 5.04
N LEU A 74 13.42 -6.60 3.92
CA LEU A 74 12.75 -7.90 3.84
C LEU A 74 13.66 -8.94 3.18
N LYS A 75 13.52 -10.22 3.59
CA LYS A 75 14.27 -11.34 3.03
C LYS A 75 13.39 -12.55 2.76
N GLY A 76 13.86 -13.45 1.90
CA GLY A 76 13.23 -14.73 1.63
C GLY A 76 11.82 -14.60 1.04
N PHE A 77 10.91 -15.47 1.46
CA PHE A 77 9.55 -15.54 0.93
C PHE A 77 8.76 -14.23 1.12
N VAL A 78 8.87 -13.59 2.29
CA VAL A 78 8.18 -12.32 2.56
C VAL A 78 8.61 -11.23 1.59
N GLN A 79 9.91 -11.14 1.28
CA GLN A 79 10.41 -10.19 0.27
C GLN A 79 9.81 -10.46 -1.11
N THR A 80 9.79 -11.71 -1.55
CA THR A 80 9.22 -12.10 -2.86
C THR A 80 7.75 -11.73 -2.95
N THR A 81 6.96 -12.07 -1.92
CA THR A 81 5.53 -11.78 -1.87
C THR A 81 5.25 -10.28 -1.91
N ILE A 82 5.97 -9.48 -1.14
CA ILE A 82 5.79 -8.01 -1.13
C ILE A 82 6.25 -7.39 -2.46
N LYS A 83 7.39 -7.81 -3.05
CA LYS A 83 7.83 -7.32 -4.37
C LYS A 83 6.76 -7.58 -5.45
N MET A 84 6.15 -8.76 -5.41
CA MET A 84 5.08 -9.10 -6.34
C MET A 84 3.86 -8.19 -6.15
N ALA A 85 3.42 -7.98 -4.90
CA ALA A 85 2.29 -7.11 -4.58
C ALA A 85 2.56 -5.65 -5.04
N VAL A 86 3.74 -5.10 -4.73
CA VAL A 86 4.15 -3.75 -5.14
C VAL A 86 4.25 -3.64 -6.66
N GLY A 87 4.83 -4.63 -7.35
CA GLY A 87 4.93 -4.62 -8.82
C GLY A 87 3.57 -4.71 -9.53
N ASN A 88 2.61 -5.41 -8.95
CA ASN A 88 1.23 -5.45 -9.47
C ASN A 88 0.50 -4.13 -9.24
N ALA A 89 0.67 -3.53 -8.05
CA ALA A 89 0.14 -2.21 -7.75
C ALA A 89 0.74 -1.14 -8.68
N ASP A 90 2.06 -1.16 -8.91
CA ASP A 90 2.78 -0.27 -9.83
C ASP A 90 2.15 -0.29 -11.23
N LYS A 91 2.01 -1.47 -11.84
CA LYS A 91 1.42 -1.60 -13.18
C LYS A 91 0.03 -0.98 -13.29
N HIS A 92 -0.83 -1.16 -12.29
CA HIS A 92 -2.19 -0.63 -12.34
C HIS A 92 -2.22 0.87 -12.00
N LEU A 93 -1.52 1.30 -10.95
CA LEU A 93 -1.47 2.69 -10.53
C LEU A 93 -0.77 3.59 -11.57
N MET A 94 0.26 3.09 -12.25
CA MET A 94 0.93 3.81 -13.33
C MET A 94 0.13 3.84 -14.62
N LYS A 95 -0.74 2.85 -14.88
CA LYS A 95 -1.63 2.87 -16.04
C LYS A 95 -2.46 4.17 -16.09
N ARG A 96 -3.12 4.54 -14.99
CA ARG A 96 -3.88 5.81 -14.89
C ARG A 96 -3.00 7.06 -14.86
N CYS A 97 -1.70 6.94 -14.65
CA CYS A 97 -0.76 8.05 -14.63
C CYS A 97 -0.14 8.32 -16.01
N ASP A 98 0.13 7.26 -16.77
CA ASP A 98 0.89 7.32 -18.03
C ASP A 98 -0.03 7.26 -19.26
N ASN A 99 -1.22 6.66 -19.15
CA ASN A 99 -2.21 6.61 -20.23
C ASN A 99 -3.26 7.72 -20.07
N SER A 100 -3.45 8.54 -21.12
CA SER A 100 -4.36 9.69 -21.09
C SER A 100 -5.85 9.31 -21.04
N GLU A 101 -6.25 8.16 -21.56
CA GLU A 101 -7.65 7.70 -21.52
C GLU A 101 -7.98 7.15 -20.13
N ASP A 102 -7.13 6.27 -19.58
CA ASP A 102 -7.29 5.76 -18.21
C ASP A 102 -7.26 6.90 -17.18
N ARG A 103 -6.43 7.93 -17.42
CA ARG A 103 -6.37 9.14 -16.60
C ARG A 103 -7.70 9.90 -16.60
N LYS A 104 -8.28 10.14 -17.78
CA LYS A 104 -9.57 10.84 -17.91
C LYS A 104 -10.70 10.08 -17.25
N GLU A 105 -10.72 8.75 -17.43
CA GLU A 105 -11.73 7.90 -16.80
C GLU A 105 -11.59 7.92 -15.28
N PHE A 106 -10.37 7.86 -14.75
CA PHE A 106 -10.13 8.02 -13.32
C PHE A 106 -10.64 9.37 -12.80
N LEU A 107 -10.27 10.48 -13.44
CA LEU A 107 -10.70 11.84 -13.04
C LEU A 107 -12.23 12.00 -13.05
N LYS A 108 -12.92 11.36 -14.00
CA LYS A 108 -14.39 11.36 -14.08
C LYS A 108 -15.02 10.75 -12.82
N HIS A 109 -14.51 9.62 -12.35
CA HIS A 109 -15.10 8.88 -11.22
C HIS A 109 -14.69 9.42 -9.85
N VAL A 110 -13.48 9.95 -9.69
CA VAL A 110 -13.02 10.47 -8.39
C VAL A 110 -13.51 11.88 -8.08
N LYS A 111 -14.01 12.63 -9.06
CA LYS A 111 -14.53 13.99 -8.85
C LYS A 111 -15.65 14.07 -7.81
N CYS A 112 -16.40 12.99 -7.59
CA CYS A 112 -17.42 12.96 -6.54
C CYS A 112 -16.84 13.03 -5.11
N LEU A 113 -15.57 12.63 -4.92
CA LEU A 113 -14.89 12.58 -3.63
C LEU A 113 -14.16 13.89 -3.28
N THR A 114 -14.32 14.94 -4.09
CA THR A 114 -13.72 16.25 -3.79
C THR A 114 -14.35 16.92 -2.57
N ASP A 115 -15.59 16.55 -2.26
CA ASP A 115 -16.22 16.88 -0.99
C ASP A 115 -15.60 16.00 0.11
N LYS A 116 -14.89 16.65 1.05
CA LYS A 116 -14.24 15.96 2.17
C LYS A 116 -15.21 15.11 2.99
N SER A 117 -16.49 15.49 3.08
CA SER A 117 -17.50 14.70 3.80
C SER A 117 -17.80 13.36 3.13
N LYS A 118 -17.70 13.29 1.79
CA LYS A 118 -17.85 12.07 1.00
C LYS A 118 -16.60 11.20 1.02
N MET A 119 -15.44 11.82 1.23
CA MET A 119 -14.16 11.14 1.32
C MET A 119 -13.91 10.52 2.71
N GLU A 120 -14.42 11.14 3.78
CA GLU A 120 -14.21 10.68 5.15
C GLU A 120 -14.56 9.20 5.41
N PRO A 121 -15.67 8.64 4.89
CA PRO A 121 -15.95 7.21 5.04
C PRO A 121 -14.86 6.32 4.43
N MET A 122 -14.19 6.76 3.37
CA MET A 122 -13.08 6.03 2.75
C MET A 122 -11.82 6.09 3.60
N HIS A 123 -11.54 7.25 4.22
CA HIS A 123 -10.45 7.38 5.19
C HIS A 123 -10.65 6.40 6.35
N ILE A 124 -11.88 6.29 6.86
CA ILE A 124 -12.23 5.32 7.91
C ILE A 124 -12.01 3.87 7.44
N CYS A 125 -12.32 3.54 6.18
CA CYS A 125 -12.01 2.21 5.62
C CYS A 125 -10.50 1.94 5.65
N ALA A 126 -9.68 2.90 5.22
CA ALA A 126 -8.23 2.76 5.18
C ALA A 126 -7.63 2.64 6.60
N GLU A 127 -8.08 3.46 7.55
CA GLU A 127 -7.64 3.40 8.96
C GLU A 127 -7.98 2.05 9.60
N LYS A 128 -9.21 1.56 9.40
CA LYS A 128 -9.62 0.24 9.89
C LYS A 128 -8.74 -0.86 9.31
N ASN A 129 -8.45 -0.78 8.01
CA ASN A 129 -7.55 -1.73 7.36
C ASN A 129 -6.15 -1.69 7.97
N SER A 130 -5.56 -0.51 8.16
CA SER A 130 -4.24 -0.37 8.79
C SER A 130 -4.21 -0.98 10.19
N VAL A 131 -5.18 -0.64 11.05
CA VAL A 131 -5.27 -1.20 12.41
C VAL A 131 -5.43 -2.71 12.41
N MET A 132 -6.20 -3.27 11.46
CA MET A 132 -6.34 -4.73 11.35
C MET A 132 -5.05 -5.40 10.84
N MET A 133 -4.35 -4.79 9.88
CA MET A 133 -3.08 -5.28 9.37
C MET A 133 -1.99 -5.26 10.43
N GLU A 134 -1.94 -4.22 11.27
CA GLU A 134 -1.03 -4.16 12.43
C GLU A 134 -1.28 -5.34 13.39
N LYS A 135 -2.55 -5.65 13.68
CA LYS A 135 -2.94 -6.77 14.56
C LYS A 135 -2.66 -8.15 13.97
N LEU A 136 -2.35 -8.24 12.69
CA LEU A 136 -2.03 -9.52 12.04
C LEU A 136 -0.78 -10.16 12.65
N VAL A 137 0.11 -9.37 13.26
CA VAL A 137 1.30 -9.88 13.95
C VAL A 137 0.96 -10.73 15.17
N ASP A 138 -0.19 -10.50 15.79
CA ASP A 138 -0.68 -11.22 16.97
C ASP A 138 -1.42 -12.53 16.60
N VAL A 139 -1.73 -12.73 15.31
CA VAL A 139 -2.38 -13.94 14.79
C VAL A 139 -1.36 -15.07 14.64
N ALA A 140 -1.78 -16.31 14.92
CA ALA A 140 -0.99 -17.52 14.71
C ALA A 140 -0.47 -17.59 13.27
N LEU A 141 0.77 -18.04 13.06
CA LEU A 141 1.46 -17.93 11.77
C LEU A 141 0.67 -18.59 10.62
N GLU A 142 0.10 -19.75 10.90
CA GLU A 142 -0.77 -20.54 10.01
C GLU A 142 -2.04 -19.80 9.58
N ASP A 143 -2.56 -18.91 10.44
CA ASP A 143 -3.78 -18.14 10.22
C ASP A 143 -3.53 -16.74 9.66
N ARG A 144 -2.27 -16.29 9.57
CA ARG A 144 -1.92 -14.94 9.09
C ARG A 144 -2.30 -14.71 7.63
N ILE A 145 -2.08 -15.68 6.74
CA ILE A 145 -2.46 -15.53 5.33
C ILE A 145 -3.99 -15.47 5.19
N PRO A 146 -4.77 -16.45 5.70
CA PRO A 146 -6.23 -16.37 5.67
C PRO A 146 -6.79 -15.09 6.29
N SER A 147 -6.26 -14.68 7.45
CA SER A 147 -6.70 -13.46 8.14
C SER A 147 -6.36 -12.21 7.32
N GLY A 148 -5.17 -12.12 6.72
CA GLY A 148 -4.79 -11.04 5.82
C GLY A 148 -5.73 -10.93 4.60
N CYS A 149 -6.11 -12.07 4.01
CA CYS A 149 -7.10 -12.12 2.93
C CYS A 149 -8.48 -11.59 3.39
N CYS A 150 -8.94 -11.99 4.58
CA CYS A 150 -10.20 -11.51 5.15
C CYS A 150 -10.19 -9.99 5.41
N ILE A 151 -9.10 -9.47 5.96
CA ILE A 151 -8.92 -8.03 6.20
C ILE A 151 -9.00 -7.26 4.88
N PHE A 152 -8.27 -7.74 3.86
CA PHE A 152 -8.25 -7.09 2.55
C PHE A 152 -9.61 -7.14 1.86
N HIS A 153 -10.33 -8.26 1.93
CA HIS A 153 -11.70 -8.38 1.42
C HIS A 153 -12.65 -7.39 2.13
N SER A 154 -12.56 -7.28 3.46
CA SER A 154 -13.36 -6.33 4.24
C SER A 154 -13.08 -4.88 3.85
N PHE A 155 -11.80 -4.54 3.58
CA PHE A 155 -11.42 -3.22 3.08
C PHE A 155 -12.05 -2.92 1.72
N GLN A 156 -12.01 -3.87 0.78
CA GLN A 156 -12.63 -3.72 -0.54
C GLN A 156 -14.14 -3.51 -0.45
N GLU A 157 -14.83 -4.29 0.36
CA GLU A 157 -16.27 -4.13 0.58
C GLU A 157 -16.60 -2.76 1.19
N CYS A 158 -15.77 -2.29 2.13
CA CYS A 158 -15.92 -0.98 2.74
C CYS A 158 -15.81 0.15 1.70
N ILE A 159 -14.78 0.11 0.83
CA ILE A 159 -14.61 1.10 -0.24
C ILE A 159 -15.78 1.01 -1.23
N ARG A 160 -16.13 -0.19 -1.71
CA ARG A 160 -17.23 -0.41 -2.67
C ARG A 160 -18.56 0.13 -2.13
N LYS A 161 -18.89 -0.18 -0.88
CA LYS A 161 -20.13 0.28 -0.22
C LYS A 161 -20.18 1.81 -0.17
N ASN A 162 -19.12 2.42 0.36
CA ASN A 162 -19.08 3.88 0.46
C ASN A 162 -19.03 4.55 -0.91
N MET A 163 -18.43 3.91 -1.92
CA MET A 163 -18.39 4.49 -3.27
C MET A 163 -19.79 4.58 -3.86
N LYS A 164 -20.58 3.51 -3.69
CA LYS A 164 -21.98 3.50 -4.09
C LYS A 164 -22.79 4.56 -3.33
N GLU A 165 -22.65 4.60 -2.01
CA GLU A 165 -23.44 5.50 -1.16
C GLU A 165 -23.12 6.98 -1.41
N GLN A 166 -21.85 7.32 -1.65
CA GLN A 166 -21.41 8.72 -1.79
C GLN A 166 -21.44 9.23 -3.24
N CYS A 167 -21.27 8.33 -4.21
CA CYS A 167 -21.04 8.69 -5.63
C CYS A 167 -21.93 7.96 -6.64
N GLY A 168 -22.72 6.98 -6.23
CA GLY A 168 -23.63 6.24 -7.11
C GLY A 168 -23.01 4.98 -7.74
N ASP A 169 -23.85 4.25 -8.49
CA ASP A 169 -23.49 2.93 -9.03
C ASP A 169 -22.36 2.99 -10.06
N GLU A 170 -22.32 4.02 -10.92
CA GLU A 170 -21.30 4.15 -11.96
C GLU A 170 -19.88 4.21 -11.36
N ALA A 171 -19.69 5.01 -10.32
CA ALA A 171 -18.40 5.11 -9.63
C ALA A 171 -18.05 3.80 -8.92
N LYS A 172 -19.04 3.13 -8.32
CA LYS A 172 -18.85 1.83 -7.67
C LYS A 172 -18.47 0.74 -8.67
N ASP A 173 -19.06 0.72 -9.86
CA ASP A 173 -18.72 -0.25 -10.91
C ASP A 173 -17.30 -0.01 -11.46
N TYR A 174 -16.91 1.24 -11.67
CA TYR A 174 -15.51 1.59 -11.99
C TYR A 174 -14.54 1.08 -10.92
N TRP A 175 -14.84 1.32 -9.63
CA TRP A 175 -14.00 0.84 -8.54
C TRP A 175 -13.96 -0.69 -8.42
N ASP A 176 -15.06 -1.38 -8.73
CA ASP A 176 -15.08 -2.84 -8.80
C ASP A 176 -14.12 -3.36 -9.88
N GLU A 177 -14.11 -2.73 -11.07
CA GLU A 177 -13.19 -3.09 -12.15
C GLU A 177 -11.73 -2.86 -11.75
N VAL A 178 -11.42 -1.69 -11.20
CA VAL A 178 -10.08 -1.35 -10.66
C VAL A 178 -9.62 -2.38 -9.63
N ILE A 179 -10.47 -2.69 -8.64
CA ILE A 179 -10.16 -3.66 -7.59
C ILE A 179 -9.95 -5.06 -8.20
N ASN A 180 -10.84 -5.50 -9.09
CA ASN A 180 -10.73 -6.81 -9.73
C ASN A 180 -9.46 -6.93 -10.57
N GLU A 181 -9.04 -5.87 -11.27
CA GLU A 181 -7.76 -5.86 -12.00
C GLU A 181 -6.56 -6.03 -11.07
N ILE A 182 -6.55 -5.34 -9.93
CA ILE A 182 -5.47 -5.43 -8.93
C ILE A 182 -5.44 -6.83 -8.30
N VAL A 183 -6.60 -7.35 -7.89
CA VAL A 183 -6.79 -8.65 -7.23
C VAL A 183 -6.47 -9.80 -8.16
N SER A 184 -7.11 -9.86 -9.34
CA SER A 184 -6.92 -10.97 -10.28
C SER A 184 -5.47 -11.15 -10.67
N ARG A 185 -4.71 -10.06 -10.79
CA ARG A 185 -3.27 -10.10 -11.08
C ARG A 185 -2.44 -10.40 -9.83
N GLY A 186 -2.90 -10.01 -8.64
CA GLY A 186 -2.28 -10.30 -7.34
C GLY A 186 -2.37 -11.76 -6.90
N PHE A 187 -3.52 -12.41 -7.12
CA PHE A 187 -3.83 -13.75 -6.58
C PHE A 187 -3.65 -14.91 -7.57
N ASN A 188 -3.43 -14.64 -8.87
CA ASN A 188 -3.05 -15.68 -9.83
C ASN A 188 -1.76 -16.43 -9.45
N PHE A 189 -0.99 -15.94 -8.48
CA PHE A 189 0.18 -16.62 -7.93
C PHE A 189 -0.10 -17.45 -6.65
N VAL A 190 -1.13 -17.11 -5.86
CA VAL A 190 -1.50 -17.90 -4.66
C VAL A 190 -2.11 -19.25 -5.07
N HIS A 191 -2.73 -19.32 -6.25
CA HIS A 191 -3.20 -20.57 -6.85
C HIS A 191 -2.09 -21.47 -7.44
N LEU A 192 -0.82 -21.04 -7.42
CA LEU A 192 0.33 -21.82 -7.90
C LEU A 192 1.14 -22.48 -6.76
N PHE A 193 0.64 -22.40 -5.52
CA PHE A 193 1.10 -23.17 -4.36
C PHE A 193 -0.09 -23.83 -3.67
#